data_AF-G5H747-F1
#
_entry.id   AF-G5H747-F1
#
_cell.length_a   1.000
_cell.length_b   1.000
_cell.length_c   1.000
_cell.angle_alpha   90.00
_cell.angle_beta   90.00
_cell.angle_gamma   90.00
#
_symmetry.space_group_name_H-M   'P 1'
#
loop_
_entity.id
_entity.type
_entity.pdbx_description
1 polymer ?
#
loop_
_entity_poly.entity_id
_entity_poly.type
_entity_poly.pdbx_seq_one_letter_code
_entity_poly.pdbx_strand_id
1 'polypeptide(L)'
;MRKLIFLLSALLLCAGCDKNEGEPLDMAEQTRINNQFLGLWQEVDHPSSRCDYIGFRSDFKFVNYRLFLGSGDKLMYDYDGKPYHFEKGPECSKGTVYTLVLDNRLKEFICKYNGLLYMWWQENSDPDKYVGNPDYAYERN
;
A
#
# COMPACT_ATOMS: atom_id res chain seq x y z
N MET A 1 -24.46 53.52 -9.13
CA MET A 1 -24.27 52.41 -8.17
C MET A 1 -24.13 51.13 -8.97
N ARG A 2 -22.89 50.70 -9.23
CA ARG A 2 -22.58 49.59 -10.13
C ARG A 2 -21.39 48.84 -9.55
N LYS A 3 -21.48 47.51 -9.55
CA LYS A 3 -20.46 46.50 -9.22
C LYS A 3 -20.30 46.15 -7.74
N LEU A 4 -21.20 45.28 -7.26
CA LEU A 4 -20.99 44.48 -6.06
C LEU A 4 -21.30 43.01 -6.37
N ILE A 5 -20.56 42.43 -7.34
CA ILE A 5 -20.60 40.99 -7.63
C ILE A 5 -19.21 40.58 -8.14
N PHE A 6 -18.23 40.43 -7.25
CA PHE A 6 -16.93 39.83 -7.60
C PHE A 6 -16.29 39.10 -6.41
N LEU A 7 -17.09 38.49 -5.54
CA LEU A 7 -16.55 37.76 -4.39
C LEU A 7 -17.35 36.48 -4.05
N LEU A 8 -18.05 35.89 -5.03
CA LEU A 8 -18.70 34.57 -4.86
C LEU A 8 -18.06 33.45 -5.68
N SER A 9 -17.01 33.72 -6.45
CA SER A 9 -16.29 32.69 -7.23
C SER A 9 -15.04 32.13 -6.52
N ALA A 10 -14.67 32.67 -5.35
CA ALA A 10 -13.51 32.21 -4.58
C ALA A 10 -13.85 31.18 -3.48
N LEU A 11 -15.13 30.90 -3.19
CA LEU A 11 -15.52 29.91 -2.18
C LEU A 11 -15.72 28.48 -2.73
N LEU A 12 -15.70 28.29 -4.05
CA LEU A 12 -15.91 26.97 -4.67
C LEU A 12 -14.64 26.13 -4.85
N LEU A 13 -13.47 26.62 -4.40
CA LEU A 13 -12.20 25.89 -4.46
C LEU A 13 -11.76 25.30 -3.10
N CYS A 14 -12.53 25.51 -2.02
CA CYS A 14 -12.23 24.93 -0.70
C CYS A 14 -13.16 23.78 -0.31
N ALA A 15 -14.04 23.31 -1.21
CA ALA A 15 -14.73 22.03 -1.05
C ALA A 15 -13.84 20.88 -1.58
N GLY A 16 -12.56 20.89 -1.20
CA GLY A 16 -11.78 19.66 -1.18
C GLY A 16 -12.41 18.81 -0.09
N CYS A 17 -13.29 17.89 -0.50
CA CYS A 17 -13.81 16.87 0.38
C CYS A 17 -12.58 16.15 0.96
N ASP A 18 -12.20 16.50 2.18
CA ASP A 18 -11.27 15.72 2.98
C ASP A 18 -11.94 14.36 3.14
N LYS A 19 -11.65 13.43 2.21
CA LYS A 19 -11.96 12.02 2.43
C LYS A 19 -11.28 11.67 3.75
N ASN A 20 -12.09 11.27 4.72
CA ASN A 20 -11.65 11.01 6.08
C ASN A 20 -10.52 9.99 6.06
N GLU A 21 -9.50 10.20 6.89
CA GLU A 21 -8.53 9.15 7.19
C GLU A 21 -9.28 7.89 7.64
N GLY A 22 -8.94 6.73 7.08
CA GLY A 22 -9.66 5.48 7.38
C GLY A 22 -10.81 5.13 6.44
N GLU A 23 -11.14 5.96 5.44
CA GLU A 23 -12.09 5.58 4.39
C GLU A 23 -11.39 4.95 3.18
N PRO A 24 -11.95 3.85 2.60
CA PRO A 24 -11.47 3.31 1.35
C PRO A 24 -11.46 4.37 0.24
N LEU A 25 -10.39 4.40 -0.55
CA LEU A 25 -10.36 5.17 -1.80
C LEU A 25 -11.42 4.66 -2.78
N ASP A 26 -11.84 5.49 -3.72
CA ASP A 26 -12.84 5.08 -4.73
C ASP A 26 -12.29 4.01 -5.67
N MET A 27 -13.17 3.24 -6.31
CA MET A 27 -12.77 2.06 -7.08
C MET A 27 -11.83 2.36 -8.26
N ALA A 28 -11.91 3.55 -8.85
CA ALA A 28 -11.00 3.96 -9.92
C ALA A 28 -9.58 4.11 -9.36
N GLU A 29 -9.46 4.76 -8.21
CA GLU A 29 -8.20 4.94 -7.49
C GLU A 29 -7.67 3.61 -6.92
N GLN A 30 -8.52 2.77 -6.34
CA GLN A 30 -8.16 1.40 -5.90
C GLN A 30 -7.52 0.62 -7.05
N THR A 31 -8.13 0.67 -8.24
CA THR A 31 -7.64 -0.05 -9.42
C THR A 31 -6.31 0.53 -9.91
N ARG A 32 -6.18 1.87 -9.94
CA ARG A 32 -4.94 2.56 -10.31
C ARG A 32 -3.78 2.19 -9.37
N ILE A 33 -4.05 2.11 -8.08
CA ILE A 33 -3.07 1.73 -7.06
C ILE A 33 -2.72 0.25 -7.19
N ASN A 34 -3.71 -0.63 -7.25
CA ASN A 34 -3.50 -2.07 -7.41
C ASN A 34 -2.62 -2.38 -8.63
N ASN A 35 -2.86 -1.73 -9.77
CA ASN A 35 -2.05 -1.92 -10.98
C ASN A 35 -0.56 -1.60 -10.81
N GLN A 36 -0.18 -0.74 -9.84
CA GLN A 36 1.23 -0.46 -9.53
C GLN A 36 1.91 -1.61 -8.77
N PHE A 37 1.12 -2.36 -7.99
CA PHE A 37 1.54 -3.45 -7.12
C PHE A 37 1.22 -4.84 -7.66
N LEU A 38 0.43 -4.96 -8.74
CA LEU A 38 -0.04 -6.22 -9.30
C LEU A 38 1.10 -7.22 -9.54
N GLY A 39 0.95 -8.45 -9.07
CA GLY A 39 1.94 -9.52 -9.21
C GLY A 39 2.42 -10.08 -7.88
N LEU A 40 3.37 -11.01 -7.96
CA LEU A 40 4.02 -11.63 -6.82
C LEU A 40 5.33 -10.89 -6.54
N TRP A 41 5.62 -10.73 -5.25
CA TRP A 41 6.81 -10.07 -4.74
C TRP A 41 7.48 -10.97 -3.72
N GLN A 42 8.81 -10.97 -3.75
CA GLN A 42 9.68 -11.79 -2.91
C GLN A 42 10.41 -10.88 -1.94
N GLU A 43 10.46 -11.25 -0.66
CA GLU A 43 11.25 -10.56 0.37
C GLU A 43 12.72 -10.42 -0.09
N VAL A 44 13.30 -9.23 0.07
CA VAL A 44 14.68 -8.94 -0.37
C VAL A 44 15.71 -9.46 0.64
N ASP A 45 15.55 -9.11 1.92
CA ASP A 45 16.44 -9.59 2.98
C ASP A 45 15.80 -10.77 3.72
N HIS A 46 16.28 -11.98 3.41
CA HIS A 46 15.75 -13.20 3.99
C HIS A 46 16.88 -14.22 4.23
N PRO A 47 16.75 -15.11 5.24
CA PRO A 47 17.74 -16.15 5.48
C PRO A 47 17.79 -17.17 4.33
N SER A 48 18.90 -17.88 4.19
CA SER A 48 19.08 -18.86 3.10
C SER A 48 18.15 -20.08 3.17
N SER A 49 17.39 -20.26 4.25
CA SER A 49 16.50 -21.41 4.46
C SER A 49 15.03 -21.13 4.13
N ARG A 50 14.63 -19.86 4.06
CA ARG A 50 13.23 -19.46 3.84
C ARG A 50 13.13 -18.08 3.21
N CYS A 51 12.02 -17.82 2.54
CA CYS A 51 11.73 -16.52 1.97
C CYS A 51 10.22 -16.27 2.04
N ASP A 52 9.82 -15.06 2.42
CA ASP A 52 8.42 -14.66 2.43
C ASP A 52 8.01 -14.02 1.09
N TYR A 53 6.80 -14.36 0.64
CA TYR A 53 6.21 -13.87 -0.60
C TYR A 53 4.88 -13.20 -0.33
N ILE A 54 4.68 -12.04 -0.94
CA ILE A 54 3.42 -11.32 -0.93
C ILE A 54 2.94 -11.06 -2.36
N GLY A 55 1.64 -10.90 -2.57
CA GLY A 55 1.15 -10.62 -3.91
C GLY A 55 -0.20 -9.94 -3.96
N PHE A 56 -0.38 -9.18 -5.04
CA PHE A 56 -1.57 -8.39 -5.29
C PHE A 56 -2.22 -8.89 -6.57
N ARG A 57 -3.46 -9.36 -6.45
CA ARG A 57 -4.23 -9.86 -7.58
C ARG A 57 -5.21 -8.81 -8.10
N SER A 58 -5.61 -8.94 -9.36
CA SER A 58 -6.57 -8.05 -10.02
C SER A 58 -7.98 -8.11 -9.42
N ASP A 59 -8.32 -9.21 -8.75
CA ASP A 59 -9.57 -9.40 -8.01
C ASP A 59 -9.47 -8.95 -6.54
N PHE A 60 -8.44 -8.15 -6.19
CA PHE A 60 -8.20 -7.64 -4.84
C PHE A 60 -8.09 -8.74 -3.78
N LYS A 61 -7.53 -9.90 -4.17
CA LYS A 61 -7.14 -10.96 -3.24
C LYS A 61 -5.64 -10.90 -2.99
N PHE A 62 -5.26 -10.92 -1.71
CA PHE A 62 -3.88 -10.91 -1.29
C PHE A 62 -3.29 -12.32 -1.39
N VAL A 63 -2.00 -12.41 -1.70
CA VAL A 63 -1.21 -13.64 -1.61
C VAL A 63 -0.20 -13.44 -0.48
N ASN A 64 -0.07 -14.39 0.43
CA ASN A 64 0.88 -14.30 1.53
C ASN A 64 1.34 -15.68 1.99
N TYR A 65 2.61 -16.02 1.74
CA TYR A 65 3.14 -17.31 2.18
C TYR A 65 4.66 -17.27 2.39
N ARG A 66 5.12 -18.19 3.23
CA ARG A 66 6.54 -18.51 3.39
C ARG A 66 6.91 -19.72 2.55
N LEU A 67 7.99 -19.62 1.79
CA LEU A 67 8.60 -20.74 1.08
C LEU A 67 9.81 -21.27 1.86
N PHE A 68 9.86 -22.57 2.13
CA PHE A 68 11.05 -23.23 2.67
C PHE A 68 11.96 -23.67 1.51
N LEU A 69 13.10 -23.01 1.33
CA LEU A 69 13.93 -23.15 0.13
C LEU A 69 14.56 -24.54 -0.02
N GLY A 70 14.76 -25.26 1.08
CA GLY A 70 15.33 -26.61 1.06
C GLY A 70 14.35 -27.71 0.65
N SER A 71 13.06 -27.58 1.00
CA SER A 71 12.04 -28.60 0.70
C SER A 71 11.07 -28.20 -0.41
N GLY A 72 10.94 -26.89 -0.69
CA GLY A 72 9.92 -26.34 -1.57
C GLY A 72 8.54 -26.21 -0.90
N ASP A 73 8.41 -26.56 0.38
CA ASP A 73 7.14 -26.47 1.10
C ASP A 73 6.71 -25.01 1.26
N LYS A 74 5.38 -24.80 1.23
CA LYS A 74 4.76 -23.49 1.45
C LYS A 74 3.94 -23.51 2.73
N LEU A 75 4.18 -22.51 3.58
CA LEU A 75 3.32 -22.19 4.70
C LEU A 75 2.52 -20.94 4.36
N MET A 76 1.21 -21.11 4.18
CA MET A 76 0.28 -19.99 3.91
C MET A 76 0.04 -19.21 5.21
N TYR A 77 0.01 -17.88 5.11
CA TYR A 77 -0.33 -17.01 6.23
C TYR A 77 -1.84 -16.73 6.29
N ASP A 78 -2.33 -16.27 7.45
CA ASP A 78 -3.76 -16.04 7.72
C ASP A 78 -4.44 -15.04 6.77
N TYR A 79 -3.65 -14.18 6.13
CA TYR A 79 -4.12 -13.17 5.16
C TYR A 79 -4.09 -13.64 3.71
N ASP A 80 -3.61 -14.85 3.41
CA ASP A 80 -3.67 -15.41 2.06
C ASP A 80 -5.12 -15.58 1.59
N GLY A 81 -5.40 -15.15 0.36
CA GLY A 81 -6.73 -15.16 -0.24
C GLY A 81 -7.73 -14.17 0.37
N LYS A 82 -7.32 -13.35 1.35
CA LYS A 82 -8.18 -12.32 1.95
C LYS A 82 -8.33 -11.11 1.05
N PRO A 83 -9.49 -10.42 1.11
CA PRO A 83 -9.68 -9.16 0.38
C PRO A 83 -8.82 -8.05 0.98
N TYR A 84 -8.55 -7.02 0.18
CA TYR A 84 -7.91 -5.81 0.66
C TYR A 84 -8.42 -4.56 -0.07
N HIS A 85 -8.18 -3.40 0.55
CA HIS A 85 -8.35 -2.09 -0.07
C HIS A 85 -7.23 -1.14 0.38
N PHE A 86 -7.12 -0.01 -0.33
CA PHE A 86 -6.19 1.06 -0.01
C PHE A 86 -6.92 2.26 0.60
N GLU A 87 -6.30 2.88 1.60
CA GLU A 87 -6.67 4.18 2.17
C GLU A 87 -5.49 5.14 1.95
N LYS A 88 -5.70 6.44 2.18
CA LYS A 88 -4.58 7.39 2.18
C LYS A 88 -3.56 7.00 3.24
N GLY A 89 -2.28 7.13 2.91
CA GLY A 89 -1.16 6.98 3.84
C GLY A 89 -0.51 8.32 4.19
N PRO A 90 0.49 8.31 5.07
CA PRO A 90 1.29 9.50 5.42
C PRO A 90 2.13 9.99 4.24
N GLU A 91 2.64 11.22 4.35
CA GLU A 91 3.63 11.73 3.41
C GLU A 91 4.98 11.02 3.59
N CYS A 92 5.72 10.87 2.49
CA CYS A 92 7.08 10.34 2.48
C CYS A 92 7.89 11.05 1.40
N SER A 93 9.16 11.35 1.68
CA SER A 93 10.03 12.06 0.75
C SER A 93 10.39 11.23 -0.51
N LYS A 94 10.23 9.91 -0.45
CA LYS A 94 10.69 8.96 -1.47
C LYS A 94 9.58 8.45 -2.40
N GLY A 95 8.31 8.58 -2.02
CA GLY A 95 7.20 8.08 -2.83
C GLY A 95 5.84 8.26 -2.16
N THR A 96 4.78 7.88 -2.87
CA THR A 96 3.43 7.88 -2.29
C THR A 96 3.26 6.65 -1.41
N VAL A 97 2.87 6.86 -0.16
CA VAL A 97 2.51 5.80 0.79
C VAL A 97 0.99 5.65 0.81
N TYR A 98 0.53 4.41 0.83
CA TYR A 98 -0.87 4.06 1.04
C TYR A 98 -0.99 3.24 2.32
N THR A 99 -2.14 3.31 2.97
CA THR A 99 -2.50 2.31 3.98
C THR A 99 -3.15 1.14 3.26
N LEU A 100 -2.54 -0.03 3.30
CA LEU A 100 -3.11 -1.30 2.88
C LEU A 100 -3.92 -1.88 4.03
N VAL A 101 -5.22 -2.06 3.83
CA VAL A 101 -6.10 -2.70 4.82
C VAL A 101 -6.44 -4.10 4.33
N LEU A 102 -5.90 -5.11 5.02
CA LEU A 102 -6.10 -6.53 4.76
C LEU A 102 -7.23 -7.08 5.64
N ASP A 103 -8.21 -7.75 5.02
CA ASP A 103 -9.37 -8.36 5.68
C ASP A 103 -10.14 -7.42 6.63
N ASN A 104 -10.16 -6.10 6.32
CA ASN A 104 -10.73 -5.04 7.16
C ASN A 104 -10.16 -4.98 8.59
N ARG A 105 -8.92 -5.45 8.81
CA ARG A 105 -8.32 -5.57 10.14
C ARG A 105 -6.87 -5.11 10.17
N LEU A 106 -6.01 -5.80 9.43
CA LEU A 106 -4.58 -5.54 9.46
C LEU A 106 -4.29 -4.32 8.59
N LYS A 107 -3.59 -3.34 9.17
CA LYS A 107 -3.20 -2.12 8.49
C LYS A 107 -1.69 -2.06 8.37
N GLU A 108 -1.22 -2.09 7.13
CA GLU A 108 0.18 -1.93 6.76
C GLU A 108 0.31 -0.64 5.95
N PHE A 109 1.44 0.04 6.05
CA PHE A 109 1.84 1.03 5.05
C PHE A 109 2.53 0.34 3.90
N ILE A 110 2.25 0.80 2.68
CA ILE A 110 2.83 0.28 1.44
C ILE A 110 3.29 1.41 0.53
N CYS A 111 4.47 1.24 -0.07
CA CYS A 111 5.05 2.19 -1.02
C CYS A 111 5.81 1.45 -2.12
N LYS A 112 5.90 2.03 -3.33
CA LYS A 112 6.82 1.58 -4.37
C LYS A 112 7.91 2.62 -4.57
N TYR A 113 9.16 2.22 -4.46
CA TYR A 113 10.31 3.11 -4.63
C TYR A 113 11.48 2.34 -5.26
N ASN A 114 12.12 2.93 -6.29
CA ASN A 114 13.23 2.32 -7.04
C ASN A 114 12.97 0.88 -7.52
N GLY A 115 11.73 0.59 -7.94
CA GLY A 115 11.33 -0.73 -8.45
C GLY A 115 11.00 -1.76 -7.37
N LEU A 116 11.29 -1.48 -6.10
CA LEU A 116 10.96 -2.32 -4.95
C LEU A 116 9.63 -1.90 -4.33
N LEU A 117 8.97 -2.86 -3.69
CA LEU A 117 7.80 -2.66 -2.85
C LEU A 117 8.25 -2.65 -1.39
N TYR A 118 7.86 -1.63 -0.64
CA TYR A 118 8.11 -1.55 0.80
C TYR A 118 6.80 -1.74 1.55
N MET A 119 6.79 -2.57 2.60
CA MET A 119 5.61 -2.82 3.43
C MET A 119 6.00 -2.91 4.91
N TRP A 120 5.28 -2.21 5.78
CA TRP A 120 5.56 -2.18 7.23
C TRP A 120 4.35 -1.74 8.05
N TRP A 121 4.34 -2.08 9.35
CA TRP A 121 3.20 -1.83 10.23
C TRP A 121 2.80 -0.35 10.30
N GLN A 122 1.49 -0.08 10.19
CA GLN A 122 0.95 1.29 10.19
C GLN A 122 1.31 2.10 11.45
N GLU A 123 1.44 1.46 12.62
CA GLU A 123 1.77 2.15 13.87
C GLU A 123 3.17 2.79 13.86
N ASN A 124 4.00 2.44 12.89
CA ASN A 124 5.31 3.03 12.69
C ASN A 124 5.19 4.34 11.89
N SER A 125 5.49 5.46 12.57
CA SER A 125 5.08 6.79 12.14
C SER A 125 5.98 7.50 11.11
N ASP A 126 7.16 6.98 10.80
CA ASP A 126 8.13 7.68 9.94
C ASP A 126 8.50 6.84 8.70
N PRO A 127 7.75 6.98 7.59
CA PRO A 127 8.00 6.25 6.34
C PRO A 127 9.43 6.38 5.81
N ASP A 128 10.10 7.51 6.05
CA ASP A 128 11.42 7.77 5.50
C ASP A 128 12.51 6.85 6.09
N LYS A 129 12.23 6.21 7.25
CA LYS A 129 13.07 5.16 7.84
C LYS A 129 12.88 3.78 7.22
N TYR A 130 11.71 3.50 6.65
CA TYR A 130 11.36 2.19 6.11
C TYR A 130 11.60 2.13 4.60
N VAL A 131 11.22 3.19 3.88
CA VAL A 131 11.42 3.24 2.43
C VAL A 131 12.92 3.41 2.14
N GLY A 132 13.51 2.39 1.50
CA GLY A 132 14.95 2.29 1.26
C GLY A 132 15.68 1.30 2.18
N ASN A 133 15.02 0.75 3.20
CA ASN A 133 15.59 -0.31 4.04
C ASN A 133 15.20 -1.70 3.46
N PRO A 134 16.18 -2.56 3.11
CA PRO A 134 15.91 -3.88 2.54
C PRO A 134 15.11 -4.83 3.44
N ASP A 135 15.16 -4.66 4.77
CA ASP A 135 14.42 -5.47 5.75
C ASP A 135 12.89 -5.40 5.55
N TYR A 136 12.42 -4.34 4.88
CA TYR A 136 10.99 -4.10 4.61
C TYR A 136 10.67 -4.17 3.12
N ALA A 137 11.64 -4.57 2.29
CA ALA A 137 11.55 -4.52 0.86
C ALA A 137 11.21 -5.88 0.26
N TYR A 138 10.45 -5.82 -0.83
CA TYR A 138 10.14 -6.94 -1.69
C TYR A 138 10.49 -6.59 -3.13
N GLU A 139 11.14 -7.50 -3.82
CA GLU A 139 11.45 -7.42 -5.24
C GLU A 139 10.47 -8.23 -6.08
N ARG A 140 10.37 -7.91 -7.37
CA ARG A 140 9.42 -8.58 -8.25
C ARG A 140 9.96 -9.96 -8.64
N ASN A 141 9.18 -11.00 -8.37
CA ASN A 141 9.43 -12.37 -8.82
C ASN A 141 8.79 -12.65 -10.19
#